data_AF-A0A2R6GMJ1-F1
#
_entry.id   AF-A0A2R6GMJ1-F1
#
_cell.length_a   1.000
_cell.length_b   1.000
_cell.length_c   1.000
_cell.angle_alpha   90.00
_cell.angle_beta   90.00
_cell.angle_gamma   90.00
#
_symmetry.space_group_name_H-M   'P 1'
#
loop_
_entity.id
_entity.type
_entity.pdbx_description
1 polymer ?
#
loop_
_entity_poly.entity_id
_entity_poly.type
_entity_poly.pdbx_seq_one_letter_code
_entity_poly.pdbx_strand_id
1 'polypeptide(L)' 'IADLEGIGRTYSDRLADSGIRTQSDLSRTSAEAVADVAGVSEDRAAEWVQRAQEQA' A
#
# COMPACT_ATOMS: atom_id res chain seq x y z
N ILE A 1 -6.47 -5.02 1.29
CA ILE A 1 -4.99 -4.97 1.19
C ILE A 1 -4.25 -5.71 2.30
N ALA A 2 -4.85 -6.01 3.46
CA ALA A 2 -4.19 -6.71 4.57
C ALA A 2 -3.66 -8.13 4.26
N ASP A 3 -3.99 -8.68 3.09
CA ASP A 3 -3.47 -9.95 2.58
C ASP A 3 -2.07 -9.83 1.95
N LEU A 4 -1.61 -8.61 1.63
CA LEU A 4 -0.24 -8.39 1.17
C LEU A 4 0.74 -8.66 2.31
N GLU A 5 1.58 -9.69 2.15
CA GLU A 5 2.64 -10.02 3.10
C GLU A 5 3.48 -8.76 3.45
N GLY A 6 3.44 -8.37 4.72
CA GLY A 6 4.14 -7.19 5.24
C GLY A 6 3.27 -5.95 5.45
N ILE A 7 2.01 -5.92 4.98
CA ILE A 7 1.04 -4.85 5.31
C ILE A 7 0.17 -5.28 6.48
N GLY A 8 0.64 -5.01 7.70
CA GLY A 8 -0.16 -5.23 8.91
C GLY A 8 -1.46 -4.41 8.94
N ARG A 9 -2.39 -4.80 9.82
CA ARG A 9 -3.71 -4.16 10.01
C ARG A 9 -3.61 -2.63 10.17
N THR A 10 -2.65 -2.16 10.97
CA THR A 10 -2.40 -0.72 11.20
C THR A 10 -2.12 0.05 9.90
N TYR A 11 -1.30 -0.49 9.00
CA TYR A 11 -0.99 0.17 7.73
C TYR A 11 -2.15 0.07 6.76
N SER A 12 -2.85 -1.09 6.74
CA SER A 12 -4.06 -1.27 5.95
C SER A 12 -5.15 -0.26 6.34
N ASP A 13 -5.36 -0.01 7.63
CA ASP A 13 -6.36 0.94 8.10
C ASP A 13 -6.01 2.37 7.68
N ARG A 14 -4.74 2.79 7.83
CA ARG A 14 -4.28 4.12 7.35
C ARG A 14 -4.47 4.30 5.84
N LEU A 15 -4.08 3.29 5.07
CA LEU A 15 -4.25 3.30 3.62
C LEU A 15 -5.73 3.35 3.24
N ALA A 16 -6.59 2.59 3.93
CA ALA A 16 -8.03 2.57 3.71
C ALA A 16 -8.71 3.91 4.06
N ASP A 17 -8.24 4.61 5.09
CA ASP A 17 -8.69 5.95 5.45
C ASP A 17 -8.34 6.99 4.37
N SER A 18 -7.20 6.81 3.68
CA SER A 18 -6.83 7.62 2.51
C SER A 18 -7.51 7.19 1.21
N GLY A 19 -8.38 6.16 1.23
CA GLY A 19 -9.11 5.66 0.07
C GLY A 19 -8.46 4.47 -0.65
N ILE A 20 -7.28 4.01 -0.21
CA ILE A 20 -6.58 2.85 -0.76
C ILE A 20 -7.05 1.59 -0.04
N ARG A 21 -8.13 0.98 -0.54
CA ARG A 21 -8.81 -0.14 0.15
C ARG A 21 -8.48 -1.49 -0.47
N THR A 22 -8.17 -1.50 -1.76
CA THR A 22 -7.93 -2.71 -2.55
C THR A 22 -6.52 -2.78 -3.09
N GLN A 23 -6.08 -3.98 -3.50
CA GLN A 23 -4.78 -4.14 -4.15
C GLN A 23 -4.72 -3.35 -5.47
N SER A 24 -5.83 -3.26 -6.20
CA SER A 24 -5.91 -2.43 -7.40
C SER A 24 -5.80 -0.92 -7.11
N ASP A 25 -6.30 -0.45 -5.97
CA ASP A 25 -6.09 0.96 -5.58
C ASP A 25 -4.61 1.20 -5.28
N LEU A 26 -3.98 0.25 -4.57
CA LEU A 26 -2.57 0.34 -4.21
C LEU A 26 -1.66 0.30 -5.45
N SER A 27 -1.94 -0.59 -6.40
CA SER A 27 -1.15 -0.74 -7.64
C SER A 27 -1.21 0.48 -8.55
N ARG A 28 -2.28 1.28 -8.44
CA ARG A 28 -2.48 2.55 -9.15
C ARG A 28 -1.94 3.76 -8.39
N THR A 29 -1.50 3.58 -7.15
CA THR A 29 -0.97 4.66 -6.31
C THR A 29 0.56 4.66 -6.38
N SER A 30 1.16 5.86 -6.37
CA SER A 30 2.61 6.00 -6.32
C SER A 30 3.18 5.58 -4.96
N ALA A 31 4.39 5.00 -4.97
CA ALA A 31 5.11 4.60 -3.75
C ALA A 31 5.27 5.76 -2.75
N GLU A 32 5.59 6.96 -3.23
CA GLU A 32 5.70 8.18 -2.41
C GLU A 32 4.40 8.48 -1.64
N ALA A 33 3.24 8.44 -2.31
CA ALA A 33 1.95 8.70 -1.67
C ALA A 33 1.57 7.59 -0.66
N VAL A 34 1.87 6.34 -0.99
CA VAL A 34 1.67 5.20 -0.07
C VAL A 34 2.57 5.34 1.16
N ALA A 35 3.81 5.78 0.99
CA ALA A 35 4.78 5.99 2.06
C ALA A 35 4.30 7.07 3.03
N ASP A 36 3.82 8.20 2.50
CA ASP A 36 3.28 9.31 3.28
C ASP A 36 2.06 8.89 4.11
N VAL A 37 1.09 8.23 3.48
CA VAL A 37 -0.15 7.76 4.13
C VAL A 37 0.13 6.67 5.18
N ALA A 38 0.94 5.68 4.83
CA ALA A 38 1.23 4.57 5.74
C ALA A 38 2.25 4.95 6.82
N GLY A 39 3.02 6.03 6.64
CA GLY A 39 4.11 6.43 7.52
C GLY A 39 5.28 5.46 7.48
N VAL A 40 5.65 5.01 6.29
CA VAL A 40 6.76 4.06 6.04
C VAL A 40 7.78 4.66 5.06
N SER A 41 8.95 4.04 4.93
CA SER A 41 9.92 4.41 3.92
C SER A 41 9.39 4.19 2.51
N GLU A 42 9.81 5.04 1.56
CA GLU A 42 9.42 4.92 0.15
C GLU A 42 9.80 3.57 -0.45
N ASP A 43 10.97 3.01 -0.13
CA ASP A 43 11.38 1.67 -0.57
C ASP A 43 10.36 0.58 -0.19
N ARG A 44 9.85 0.64 1.04
CA ARG A 44 8.86 -0.32 1.53
C ARG A 44 7.51 -0.14 0.85
N ALA A 45 7.12 1.11 0.62
CA ALA A 45 5.91 1.41 -0.12
C ALA A 45 6.02 0.98 -1.60
N ALA A 46 7.19 1.15 -2.22
CA ALA A 46 7.47 0.72 -3.58
C ALA A 46 7.35 -0.81 -3.71
N GLU A 47 7.90 -1.55 -2.74
CA GLU A 47 7.71 -3.00 -2.68
C GLU A 47 6.22 -3.41 -2.60
N TRP A 48 5.41 -2.69 -1.83
CA TRP A 48 3.97 -2.97 -1.73
C TRP A 48 3.22 -2.66 -3.02
N VAL A 49 3.52 -1.52 -3.65
CA VAL A 49 2.94 -1.12 -4.93
C VAL A 49 3.31 -2.11 -6.03
N GLN A 50 4.58 -2.51 -6.10
CA GLN A 50 5.06 -3.48 -7.07
C GLN A 50 4.38 -4.84 -6.91
N ARG A 51 4.31 -5.37 -5.68
CA ARG A 51 3.59 -6.63 -5.42
C ARG A 51 2.11 -6.52 -5.77
N ALA A 52 1.48 -5.39 -5.49
CA ALA A 52 0.09 -5.17 -5.87
C ALA A 52 -0.10 -5.10 -7.39
N GLN A 53 0.89 -4.61 -8.15
CA GLN A 53 0.86 -4.61 -9.62
C GLN A 53 1.02 -6.01 -10.20
N GLU A 54 1.83 -6.88 -9.58
CA GLU A 54 2.00 -8.28 -10.02
C GLU A 54 0.75 -9.14 -9.78
N GLN A 55 -0.12 -8.73 -8.85
CA GLN A 55 -1.33 -9.45 -8.44
C GLN A 55 -2.64 -8.85 -9.00
N ALA A 56 -2.56 -7.73 -9.75
CA ALA A 56 -3.72 -6.98 -10.27
C ALA A 56 -4.04 -7.33 -11.74
#